data_AF-A0A7X0LES9-F1
#
_entry.id   AF-A0A7X0LES9-F1
#
_cell.length_a   1.000
_cell.length_b   1.000
_cell.length_c   1.000
_cell.angle_alpha   90.00
_cell.angle_beta   90.00
_cell.angle_gamma   90.00
#
_symmetry.space_group_name_H-M   'P 1'
#
loop_
_entity.id
_entity.type
_entity.pdbx_description
1 polymer ?
#
loop_
_entity_poly.entity_id
_entity_poly.type
_entity_poly.pdbx_seq_one_letter_code
_entity_poly.pdbx_strand_id
1 'polypeptide(L)'
;MTSEPARDEHIDPGADTIGDHPDLDAIEDLCSGSIPDAVLAARARETVPRLVAEVRRLRWLVEYGACPTAGTTGTEFVLPLDEEMLGYFREMVDVLVERLGVPRAEAVARVNAAYGTRQWVALDLQLMGHELPEYWAYGLYYGLDARGRSPVGDPVADADIDFATLPVRPAPPRDSPFWTVQEQERKVLGEPAESP
;
A
#
# COMPACT_ATOMS: atom_id res chain seq x y z
N MET A 1 -50.56 -61.57 -2.89
CA MET A 1 -49.74 -61.59 -4.12
C MET A 1 -48.57 -60.66 -3.85
N THR A 2 -47.51 -61.14 -3.19
CA THR A 2 -46.28 -61.73 -3.78
C THR A 2 -45.61 -60.71 -4.71
N SER A 3 -44.40 -60.21 -4.44
CA SER A 3 -43.20 -60.99 -4.10
C SER A 3 -42.15 -60.21 -3.31
N GLU A 4 -41.34 -61.02 -2.63
CA GLU A 4 -40.18 -60.84 -1.76
C GLU A 4 -38.90 -60.23 -2.42
N PRO A 5 -37.81 -60.01 -1.63
CA PRO A 5 -36.87 -58.90 -1.76
C PRO A 5 -35.46 -59.31 -2.23
N ALA A 6 -34.60 -58.32 -2.46
CA ALA A 6 -33.16 -58.45 -2.67
C ALA A 6 -32.49 -57.16 -2.18
N ARG A 7 -31.29 -57.12 -1.60
CA ARG A 7 -30.32 -58.12 -1.17
C ARG A 7 -29.42 -57.41 -0.14
N ASP A 8 -28.97 -58.18 0.83
CA ASP A 8 -27.96 -57.87 1.83
C ASP A 8 -26.61 -57.66 1.12
N GLU A 9 -26.02 -56.46 1.20
CA GLU A 9 -24.65 -56.19 0.74
C GLU A 9 -23.78 -55.86 1.95
N HIS A 10 -23.07 -56.91 2.34
CA HIS A 10 -21.95 -56.98 3.25
C HIS A 10 -20.89 -55.93 2.88
N ILE A 11 -20.70 -54.91 3.73
CA ILE A 11 -19.58 -53.97 3.62
C ILE A 11 -18.33 -54.67 4.18
N ASP A 12 -17.42 -55.02 3.27
CA ASP A 12 -16.06 -55.48 3.55
C ASP A 12 -15.17 -54.26 3.90
N PRO A 13 -14.61 -54.15 5.13
CA PRO A 13 -13.74 -53.06 5.49
C PRO A 13 -12.30 -53.45 5.15
N GLY A 14 -11.95 -53.45 3.87
CA GLY A 14 -10.64 -53.98 3.48
C GLY A 14 -10.27 -53.80 2.03
N ALA A 15 -10.06 -52.56 1.60
CA ALA A 15 -9.03 -52.14 0.62
C ALA A 15 -9.50 -50.88 -0.11
N ASP A 16 -8.96 -49.74 0.29
CA ASP A 16 -8.48 -48.74 -0.67
C ASP A 16 -7.55 -47.79 0.08
N THR A 17 -6.26 -48.16 0.04
CA THR A 17 -5.16 -47.34 0.52
C THR A 17 -5.08 -46.08 -0.34
N ILE A 18 -5.42 -44.96 0.28
CA ILE A 18 -5.21 -43.60 -0.18
C ILE A 18 -3.75 -43.46 -0.65
N GLY A 19 -3.60 -43.06 -1.91
CA GLY A 19 -2.30 -42.85 -2.55
C GLY A 19 -1.49 -41.73 -1.92
N ASP A 20 -0.17 -41.86 -2.05
CA ASP A 20 0.87 -40.84 -1.99
C ASP A 20 0.60 -39.67 -1.03
N HIS A 21 0.65 -39.98 0.26
CA HIS A 21 1.01 -38.99 1.27
C HIS A 21 2.47 -38.58 1.06
N PRO A 22 2.83 -37.28 1.14
CA PRO A 22 4.24 -36.88 1.16
C PRO A 22 4.94 -37.62 2.30
N ASP A 23 6.01 -38.30 1.92
CA ASP A 23 6.98 -39.03 2.71
C ASP A 23 7.04 -38.54 4.17
N LEU A 24 6.30 -39.22 5.07
CA LEU A 24 6.28 -38.90 6.49
C LEU A 24 7.68 -39.06 7.11
N ASP A 25 8.50 -39.92 6.53
CA ASP A 25 9.90 -40.12 6.92
C ASP A 25 10.75 -38.87 6.64
N ALA A 26 10.43 -38.10 5.58
CA ALA A 26 11.07 -36.81 5.31
C ALA A 26 10.67 -35.71 6.31
N ILE A 27 9.50 -35.84 6.94
CA ILE A 27 9.05 -34.94 8.01
C ILE A 27 9.71 -35.32 9.34
N GLU A 28 9.91 -36.61 9.61
CA GLU A 28 10.53 -37.12 10.83
C GLU A 28 12.05 -36.85 10.89
N ASP A 29 12.75 -36.89 9.74
CA ASP A 29 14.17 -36.52 9.62
C ASP A 29 14.40 -35.00 9.83
N LEU A 30 13.43 -34.17 9.45
CA LEU A 30 13.41 -32.74 9.78
C LEU A 30 13.19 -32.46 11.27
N CYS A 31 12.58 -33.40 12.00
CA CYS A 31 12.31 -33.29 13.43
C CYS A 31 13.41 -33.87 14.33
N SER A 32 14.29 -34.71 13.77
CA SER A 32 15.31 -35.46 14.53
C SER A 32 16.72 -34.84 14.47
N GLY A 33 16.98 -33.95 13.52
CA GLY A 33 18.25 -33.23 13.38
C GLY A 33 18.25 -31.87 14.09
N SER A 34 19.15 -31.67 15.05
CA SER A 34 19.46 -30.32 15.54
C SER A 34 19.99 -29.49 14.36
N ILE A 35 19.18 -28.56 13.86
CA ILE A 35 19.62 -27.59 12.85
C ILE A 35 20.75 -26.79 13.50
N PRO A 36 21.97 -26.77 12.92
CA PRO A 36 23.06 -25.98 13.49
C PRO A 36 22.64 -24.51 13.62
N ASP A 37 22.95 -23.88 14.75
CA ASP A 37 22.57 -22.48 15.04
C ASP A 37 22.93 -21.52 13.92
N ALA A 38 24.06 -21.75 13.22
CA ALA A 38 24.49 -20.95 12.08
C ALA A 38 23.53 -21.05 10.88
N VAL A 39 22.99 -22.25 10.61
CA VAL A 39 22.03 -22.51 9.53
C VAL A 39 20.67 -21.91 9.89
N LEU A 40 20.26 -22.05 11.16
CA LEU A 40 19.04 -21.43 11.68
C LEU A 40 19.12 -19.91 11.61
N ALA A 41 20.25 -19.31 12.01
CA ALA A 41 20.50 -17.88 11.95
C ALA A 41 20.52 -17.34 10.50
N ALA A 42 21.12 -18.08 9.56
CA ALA A 42 21.13 -17.71 8.16
C ALA A 42 19.72 -17.72 7.56
N ARG A 43 18.94 -18.78 7.81
CA ARG A 43 17.52 -18.84 7.40
C ARG A 43 16.70 -17.72 8.04
N ALA A 44 16.89 -17.46 9.33
CA ALA A 44 16.18 -16.39 10.02
C ALA A 44 16.46 -15.01 9.39
N ARG A 45 17.72 -14.71 9.01
CA ARG A 45 18.07 -13.44 8.35
C ARG A 45 17.37 -13.24 7.01
N GLU A 46 17.05 -14.30 6.29
CA GLU A 46 16.33 -14.21 5.02
C GLU A 46 14.80 -14.22 5.21
N THR A 47 14.29 -15.09 6.07
CA THR A 47 12.85 -15.34 6.21
C THR A 47 12.16 -14.32 7.11
N VAL A 48 12.81 -13.85 8.18
CA VAL A 48 12.19 -12.92 9.14
C VAL A 48 11.80 -11.59 8.49
N PRO A 49 12.62 -10.93 7.66
CA PRO A 49 12.21 -9.69 7.00
C PRO A 49 10.98 -9.86 6.10
N ARG A 50 10.90 -10.99 5.37
CA ARG A 50 9.73 -11.33 4.53
C ARG A 50 8.47 -11.53 5.36
N LEU A 51 8.56 -12.29 6.45
CA LEU A 51 7.43 -12.50 7.36
C LEU A 51 7.00 -11.20 8.04
N VAL A 52 7.94 -10.36 8.47
CA VAL A 52 7.63 -9.05 9.05
C VAL A 52 6.92 -8.15 8.02
N ALA A 53 7.37 -8.14 6.77
CA ALA A 53 6.71 -7.41 5.69
C ALA A 53 5.28 -7.93 5.45
N GLU A 54 5.08 -9.25 5.44
CA GLU A 54 3.76 -9.84 5.23
C GLU A 54 2.82 -9.61 6.42
N VAL A 55 3.30 -9.71 7.66
CA VAL A 55 2.51 -9.39 8.85
C VAL A 55 2.11 -7.91 8.86
N ARG A 56 3.01 -7.01 8.46
CA ARG A 56 2.70 -5.57 8.31
C ARG A 56 1.64 -5.36 7.22
N ARG A 57 1.76 -6.04 6.07
CA ARG A 57 0.77 -6.02 4.99
C ARG A 57 -0.60 -6.53 5.46
N LEU A 58 -0.64 -7.69 6.11
CA LEU A 58 -1.88 -8.30 6.61
C LEU A 58 -2.54 -7.43 7.69
N ARG A 59 -1.75 -6.92 8.64
CA ARG A 59 -2.24 -5.96 9.63
C ARG A 59 -2.84 -4.73 8.95
N TRP A 60 -2.19 -4.21 7.91
CA TRP A 60 -2.71 -3.09 7.14
C TRP A 60 -4.02 -3.42 6.41
N LEU A 61 -4.14 -4.61 5.83
CA LEU A 61 -5.40 -5.07 5.22
C LEU A 61 -6.54 -5.14 6.24
N VAL A 62 -6.24 -5.55 7.46
CA VAL A 62 -7.20 -5.61 8.57
C VAL A 62 -7.55 -4.22 9.09
N GLU A 63 -6.56 -3.33 9.22
CA GLU A 63 -6.70 -2.02 9.85
C GLU A 63 -7.26 -0.96 8.88
N TYR A 64 -6.94 -1.04 7.59
CA TYR A 64 -7.22 -0.01 6.58
C TYR A 64 -7.96 -0.49 5.33
N GLY A 65 -7.99 -1.80 5.04
CA GLY A 65 -8.75 -2.42 3.96
C GLY A 65 -8.17 -2.28 2.53
N ALA A 66 -7.87 -3.44 1.93
CA ALA A 66 -7.55 -3.80 0.52
C ALA A 66 -6.22 -3.34 -0.14
N CYS A 67 -5.39 -4.32 -0.54
CA CYS A 67 -4.26 -4.26 -1.50
C CYS A 67 -3.85 -5.71 -1.92
N PRO A 68 -3.54 -6.07 -3.20
CA PRO A 68 -3.66 -5.38 -4.50
C PRO A 68 -4.34 -6.25 -5.61
N THR A 69 -4.24 -5.81 -6.87
CA THR A 69 -4.48 -6.48 -8.16
C THR A 69 -5.90 -6.47 -8.73
N ALA A 70 -6.29 -5.36 -9.37
CA ALA A 70 -7.04 -5.40 -10.63
C ALA A 70 -6.93 -4.04 -11.33
N GLY A 71 -6.09 -3.98 -12.37
CA GLY A 71 -6.10 -2.94 -13.40
C GLY A 71 -5.70 -1.54 -12.98
N THR A 72 -4.41 -1.26 -12.83
CA THR A 72 -3.91 0.13 -12.79
C THR A 72 -2.59 0.29 -13.51
N THR A 73 -2.57 1.21 -14.44
CA THR A 73 -1.37 1.70 -15.10
C THR A 73 -0.65 2.66 -14.15
N GLY A 74 0.18 2.15 -13.23
CA GLY A 74 1.03 2.98 -12.37
C GLY A 74 1.27 2.37 -10.99
N THR A 75 2.54 2.10 -10.66
CA THR A 75 2.95 1.49 -9.38
C THR A 75 3.05 2.49 -8.22
N GLU A 76 2.60 3.73 -8.41
CA GLU A 76 2.84 4.84 -7.47
C GLU A 76 1.74 4.99 -6.40
N PHE A 77 0.46 4.76 -6.72
CA PHE A 77 -0.62 4.90 -5.75
C PHE A 77 -1.10 3.54 -5.24
N VAL A 78 -1.36 3.45 -3.93
CA VAL A 78 -1.82 2.18 -3.31
C VAL A 78 -3.27 1.85 -3.65
N LEU A 79 -4.05 2.86 -4.06
CA LEU A 79 -5.44 2.70 -4.47
C LEU A 79 -5.53 2.34 -5.96
N PRO A 80 -6.41 1.41 -6.36
CA PRO A 80 -6.68 1.19 -7.78
C PRO A 80 -7.49 2.38 -8.34
N LEU A 81 -6.85 3.21 -9.16
CA LEU A 81 -7.41 4.39 -9.82
C LEU A 81 -7.64 4.13 -11.31
N ASP A 82 -8.74 4.63 -11.87
CA ASP A 82 -8.85 4.77 -13.33
C ASP A 82 -7.90 5.87 -13.86
N GLU A 83 -7.86 6.06 -15.18
CA GLU A 83 -6.93 6.98 -15.83
C GLU A 83 -7.18 8.45 -15.44
N GLU A 84 -8.44 8.85 -15.26
CA GLU A 84 -8.81 10.21 -14.86
C GLU A 84 -8.35 10.50 -13.44
N MET A 85 -8.68 9.61 -12.49
CA MET A 85 -8.28 9.77 -11.10
C MET A 85 -6.78 9.62 -10.89
N LEU A 86 -6.10 8.81 -11.70
CA LEU A 86 -4.65 8.74 -11.71
C LEU A 86 -4.03 10.08 -12.12
N GLY A 87 -4.57 10.73 -13.15
CA GLY A 87 -4.18 12.09 -13.56
C GLY A 87 -4.38 13.09 -12.43
N TYR A 88 -5.57 13.09 -11.83
CA TYR A 88 -5.91 13.97 -10.71
C TYR A 88 -4.96 13.81 -9.51
N PHE A 89 -4.64 12.57 -9.12
CA PHE A 89 -3.70 12.30 -8.02
C PHE A 89 -2.27 12.76 -8.35
N ARG A 90 -1.86 12.69 -9.62
CA ARG A 90 -0.57 13.23 -10.07
C ARG A 90 -0.55 14.75 -9.99
N GLU A 91 -1.63 15.43 -10.37
CA GLU A 91 -1.74 16.88 -10.23
C GLU A 91 -1.64 17.31 -8.75
N MET A 92 -2.27 16.57 -7.83
CA MET A 92 -2.11 16.81 -6.39
C MET A 92 -0.64 16.67 -5.94
N VAL A 93 0.06 15.64 -6.43
CA VAL A 93 1.49 15.44 -6.17
C VAL A 93 2.30 16.60 -6.73
N ASP A 94 2.00 17.04 -7.95
CA ASP A 94 2.73 18.14 -8.59
C ASP A 94 2.51 19.46 -7.84
N VAL A 95 1.32 19.74 -7.29
CA VAL A 95 1.08 20.87 -6.38
C VAL A 95 1.99 20.79 -5.14
N LEU A 96 2.06 19.63 -4.49
CA LEU A 96 2.93 19.43 -3.32
C LEU A 96 4.42 19.63 -3.67
N VAL A 97 4.85 19.20 -4.85
CA VAL A 97 6.25 19.35 -5.29
C VAL A 97 6.55 20.79 -5.69
N GLU A 98 5.77 21.36 -6.60
CA GLU A 98 6.08 22.62 -7.28
C GLU A 98 5.80 23.84 -6.41
N ARG A 99 4.69 23.80 -5.64
CA ARG A 99 4.27 24.95 -4.83
C ARG A 99 4.77 24.88 -3.39
N LEU A 100 4.91 23.67 -2.85
CA LEU A 100 5.27 23.46 -1.45
C LEU A 100 6.68 22.89 -1.26
N GLY A 101 7.38 22.55 -2.35
CA GLY A 101 8.78 22.08 -2.29
C GLY A 101 8.93 20.70 -1.65
N VAL A 102 7.86 19.92 -1.53
CA VAL A 102 7.90 18.58 -0.94
C VAL A 102 8.58 17.60 -1.90
N PRO A 103 9.48 16.71 -1.45
CA PRO A 103 10.04 15.68 -2.32
C PRO A 103 8.95 14.80 -2.93
N ARG A 104 9.06 14.43 -4.21
CA ARG A 104 8.02 13.65 -4.91
C ARG A 104 7.64 12.36 -4.17
N ALA A 105 8.62 11.66 -3.59
CA ALA A 105 8.35 10.45 -2.82
C ALA A 105 7.51 10.70 -1.57
N GLU A 106 7.74 11.82 -0.89
CA GLU A 106 6.93 12.23 0.25
C GLU A 106 5.54 12.70 -0.19
N ALA A 107 5.45 13.43 -1.29
CA ALA A 107 4.18 13.89 -1.84
C ALA A 107 3.27 12.69 -2.18
N VAL A 108 3.79 11.69 -2.88
CA VAL A 108 3.07 10.43 -3.16
C VAL A 108 2.69 9.71 -1.86
N ALA A 109 3.60 9.64 -0.88
CA ALA A 109 3.30 9.01 0.40
C ALA A 109 2.18 9.72 1.16
N ARG A 110 2.14 11.05 1.15
CA ARG A 110 1.06 11.84 1.78
C ARG A 110 -0.29 11.56 1.15
N VAL A 111 -0.35 11.53 -0.19
CA VAL A 111 -1.57 11.19 -0.94
C VAL A 111 -2.02 9.76 -0.60
N ASN A 112 -1.09 8.79 -0.62
CA ASN A 112 -1.38 7.40 -0.28
C ASN A 112 -1.86 7.23 1.16
N ALA A 113 -1.26 7.94 2.13
CA ALA A 113 -1.65 7.85 3.53
C ALA A 113 -3.05 8.41 3.78
N ALA A 114 -3.42 9.48 3.07
CA ALA A 114 -4.73 10.10 3.23
C ALA A 114 -5.84 9.32 2.51
N TYR A 115 -5.64 8.97 1.24
CA TYR A 115 -6.70 8.46 0.36
C TYR A 115 -6.59 6.98 0.03
N GLY A 116 -5.47 6.33 0.38
CA GLY A 116 -5.24 4.91 0.14
C GLY A 116 -5.94 3.97 1.12
N THR A 117 -7.00 4.41 1.81
CA THR A 117 -7.72 3.62 2.82
C THR A 117 -9.17 3.37 2.40
N ARG A 118 -9.77 2.29 2.91
CA ARG A 118 -11.13 1.80 2.57
C ARG A 118 -12.24 2.83 2.74
N GLN A 119 -12.06 3.83 3.59
CA GLN A 119 -13.07 4.87 3.82
C GLN A 119 -13.29 5.74 2.57
N TRP A 120 -12.24 6.01 1.79
CA TRP A 120 -12.32 6.84 0.57
C TRP A 120 -12.75 6.06 -0.66
N VAL A 121 -12.58 4.74 -0.65
CA VAL A 121 -13.19 3.86 -1.68
C VAL A 121 -14.72 3.89 -1.59
N ALA A 122 -15.26 4.09 -0.38
CA ALA A 122 -16.69 4.14 -0.11
C ALA A 122 -17.27 5.57 -0.15
N LEU A 123 -16.48 6.59 0.23
CA LEU A 123 -16.79 8.00 0.03
C LEU A 123 -16.37 8.41 -1.37
N ASP A 124 -17.27 8.13 -2.29
CA ASP A 124 -17.31 8.53 -3.70
C ASP A 124 -16.19 9.49 -4.12
N LEU A 125 -15.14 8.96 -4.79
CA LEU A 125 -14.06 9.74 -5.42
C LEU A 125 -14.61 10.85 -6.34
N GLN A 126 -15.88 10.76 -6.76
CA GLN A 126 -16.61 11.84 -7.44
C GLN A 126 -16.64 13.14 -6.63
N LEU A 127 -16.70 13.09 -5.30
CA LEU A 127 -16.66 14.30 -4.47
C LEU A 127 -15.30 14.99 -4.53
N MET A 128 -14.20 14.23 -4.67
CA MET A 128 -12.87 14.82 -4.84
C MET A 128 -12.76 15.59 -6.16
N GLY A 129 -13.32 15.05 -7.25
CA GLY A 129 -13.31 15.68 -8.58
C GLY A 129 -14.10 16.99 -8.69
N HIS A 130 -14.86 17.38 -7.66
CA HIS A 130 -15.54 18.68 -7.61
C HIS A 130 -14.68 19.82 -7.09
N GLU A 131 -13.52 19.51 -6.51
CA GLU A 131 -12.57 20.51 -6.02
C GLU A 131 -11.28 20.46 -6.85
N LEU A 132 -10.48 21.52 -6.76
CA LEU A 132 -9.18 21.57 -7.43
C LEU A 132 -8.15 20.68 -6.70
N PRO A 133 -7.13 20.15 -7.41
CA PRO A 133 -6.04 19.40 -6.79
C PRO A 133 -5.37 20.16 -5.62
N GLU A 134 -5.27 21.49 -5.73
CA GLU A 134 -4.73 22.35 -4.67
C GLU A 134 -5.49 22.27 -3.36
N TYR A 135 -6.83 22.23 -3.43
CA TYR A 135 -7.70 22.15 -2.24
C TYR A 135 -7.29 20.95 -1.38
N TRP A 136 -7.14 19.79 -2.02
CA TRP A 136 -6.75 18.56 -1.35
C TRP A 136 -5.26 18.57 -0.98
N ALA A 137 -4.37 18.97 -1.87
CA ALA A 137 -2.93 19.00 -1.63
C ALA A 137 -2.56 19.91 -0.43
N TYR A 138 -3.17 21.08 -0.32
CA TYR A 138 -2.98 21.98 0.81
C TYR A 138 -3.52 21.38 2.11
N GLY A 139 -4.67 20.70 2.07
CA GLY A 139 -5.21 19.95 3.22
C GLY A 139 -4.31 18.81 3.69
N LEU A 140 -3.50 18.21 2.80
CA LEU A 140 -2.50 17.19 3.13
C LEU A 140 -1.25 17.75 3.81
N TYR A 141 -0.90 19.01 3.52
CA TYR A 141 0.35 19.62 3.96
C TYR A 141 0.17 20.55 5.16
N TYR A 142 -0.83 21.42 5.12
CA TYR A 142 -1.10 22.38 6.19
C TYR A 142 -2.20 21.88 7.14
N GLY A 143 -2.05 22.23 8.41
CA GLY A 143 -3.14 22.22 9.38
C GLY A 143 -3.90 23.55 9.36
N LEU A 144 -4.81 23.72 10.32
CA LEU A 144 -5.68 24.88 10.37
C LEU A 144 -4.97 26.11 10.94
N ASP A 145 -5.35 27.29 10.46
CA ASP A 145 -4.95 28.58 11.06
C ASP A 145 -5.61 28.80 12.44
N ALA A 146 -5.28 29.91 13.11
CA ALA A 146 -5.85 30.27 14.40
C ALA A 146 -7.38 30.50 14.38
N ARG A 147 -7.98 30.65 13.20
CA ARG A 147 -9.43 30.79 12.98
C ARG A 147 -10.08 29.48 12.54
N GLY A 148 -9.33 28.37 12.49
CA GLY A 148 -9.83 27.06 12.08
C GLY A 148 -9.97 26.89 10.57
N ARG A 149 -9.29 27.70 9.74
CA ARG A 149 -9.36 27.65 8.28
C ARG A 149 -8.19 26.87 7.69
N SER A 150 -8.42 26.16 6.59
CA SER A 150 -7.38 25.55 5.76
C SER A 150 -7.26 26.35 4.46
N PRO A 151 -6.06 26.55 3.93
CA PRO A 151 -5.92 27.09 2.59
C PRO A 151 -6.52 26.12 1.56
N VAL A 152 -7.08 26.68 0.49
CA VAL A 152 -7.85 25.96 -0.54
C VAL A 152 -7.23 26.04 -1.93
N GLY A 153 -6.15 26.82 -2.11
CA GLY A 153 -5.49 26.97 -3.41
C GLY A 153 -5.99 28.13 -4.24
N ASP A 154 -7.03 28.84 -3.78
CA ASP A 154 -7.58 30.01 -4.44
C ASP A 154 -6.91 31.28 -3.87
N PRO A 155 -6.25 32.11 -4.71
CA PRO A 155 -5.54 33.30 -4.24
C PRO A 155 -6.42 34.34 -3.56
N VAL A 156 -7.72 34.38 -3.87
CA VAL A 156 -8.67 35.33 -3.29
C VAL A 156 -9.19 34.81 -1.95
N ALA A 157 -9.52 33.52 -1.86
CA ALA A 157 -9.97 32.87 -0.63
C ALA A 157 -8.84 32.78 0.41
N ASP A 158 -7.61 32.56 -0.04
CA ASP A 158 -6.42 32.40 0.81
C ASP A 158 -5.69 33.74 1.05
N ALA A 159 -6.22 34.86 0.58
CA ALA A 159 -5.53 36.16 0.59
C ALA A 159 -5.12 36.65 1.99
N ASP A 160 -5.84 36.26 3.04
CA ASP A 160 -5.55 36.61 4.43
C ASP A 160 -4.98 35.46 5.26
N ILE A 161 -4.58 34.36 4.62
CA ILE A 161 -3.91 33.23 5.27
C ILE A 161 -2.39 33.48 5.27
N ASP A 162 -1.80 33.55 6.45
CA ASP A 162 -0.34 33.56 6.61
C ASP A 162 0.21 32.14 6.60
N PHE A 163 0.60 31.66 5.42
CA PHE A 163 1.16 30.32 5.21
C PHE A 163 2.38 30.02 6.09
N ALA A 164 3.16 31.03 6.49
CA ALA A 164 4.34 30.82 7.33
C ALA A 164 3.99 30.46 8.78
N THR A 165 2.74 30.71 9.20
CA THR A 165 2.25 30.40 10.55
C THR A 165 1.47 29.11 10.62
N LEU A 166 1.11 28.52 9.47
CA LEU A 166 0.32 27.30 9.44
C LEU A 166 1.14 26.12 9.96
N PRO A 167 0.58 25.29 10.86
CA PRO A 167 1.26 24.08 11.28
C PRO A 167 1.39 23.13 10.09
N VAL A 168 2.58 22.62 9.83
CA VAL A 168 2.80 21.61 8.79
C VAL A 168 2.46 20.23 9.36
N ARG A 169 1.64 19.47 8.62
CA ARG A 169 1.30 18.09 8.97
C ARG A 169 2.52 17.19 8.81
N PRO A 170 2.77 16.29 9.77
CA PRO A 170 3.90 15.37 9.68
C PRO A 170 3.78 14.49 8.43
N ALA A 171 4.93 14.17 7.83
CA ALA A 171 4.98 13.18 6.77
C ALA A 171 4.58 11.78 7.32
N PRO A 172 4.05 10.88 6.47
CA PRO A 172 3.83 9.50 6.87
C PRO A 172 5.13 8.84 7.35
N PRO A 173 5.10 7.93 8.35
CA PRO A 173 6.28 7.22 8.81
C PRO A 173 7.02 6.54 7.65
N ARG A 174 8.36 6.65 7.59
CA ARG A 174 9.17 6.16 6.45
C ARG A 174 9.11 4.65 6.25
N ASP A 175 8.79 3.90 7.29
CA ASP A 175 8.59 2.44 7.25
C ASP A 175 7.13 2.04 6.98
N SER A 176 6.25 3.02 6.74
CA SER A 176 4.86 2.78 6.35
C SER A 176 4.76 2.32 4.89
N PRO A 177 3.68 1.60 4.51
CA PRO A 177 3.49 1.11 3.14
C PRO A 177 3.16 2.20 2.12
N PHE A 178 3.01 3.46 2.56
CA PHE A 178 2.62 4.57 1.68
C PHE A 178 3.77 5.08 0.82
N TRP A 179 5.02 4.73 1.17
CA TRP A 179 6.23 5.06 0.43
C TRP A 179 6.47 4.06 -0.71
N THR A 180 5.70 4.22 -1.78
CA THR A 180 5.67 3.33 -2.97
C THR A 180 6.67 3.70 -4.05
N VAL A 181 7.12 4.96 -4.07
CA VAL A 181 8.10 5.46 -5.03
C VAL A 181 9.42 5.80 -4.33
N GLN A 182 10.53 5.51 -4.99
CA GLN A 182 11.84 5.91 -4.51
C GLN A 182 12.11 7.38 -4.87
N GLU A 183 12.91 8.04 -4.05
CA GLU A 183 13.38 9.38 -4.36
C GLU A 183 14.31 9.28 -5.58
N GLN A 184 13.95 9.96 -6.66
CA GLN A 184 14.86 10.05 -7.80
C GLN A 184 16.03 10.91 -7.36
N GLU A 185 17.21 10.30 -7.19
CA GLU A 185 18.46 11.05 -7.07
C GLU A 185 18.51 12.00 -8.28
N ARG A 186 18.46 13.32 -8.04
CA ARG A 186 18.72 14.29 -9.11
C ARG A 186 20.09 13.93 -9.67
N LYS A 187 20.10 13.34 -10.87
CA LYS A 187 21.29 13.26 -11.69
C LYS A 187 21.61 14.70 -12.02
N VAL A 188 22.48 15.32 -11.22
CA VAL A 188 23.09 16.62 -11.54
C VAL A 188 23.94 16.34 -12.76
N LEU A 189 23.32 16.47 -13.94
CA LEU A 189 24.02 16.45 -15.20
C LEU A 189 24.78 17.78 -15.27
N GLY A 190 25.98 17.79 -14.69
CA GLY A 190 26.98 18.77 -15.03
C GLY A 190 27.36 18.53 -16.49
N GLU A 191 26.73 19.27 -17.39
CA GLU A 191 27.32 19.48 -18.72
C GLU A 191 28.28 20.66 -18.62
N PRO A 192 29.58 20.47 -18.95
CA PRO A 192 30.52 21.56 -19.00
C PRO A 192 30.19 22.47 -20.18
N ALA A 193 30.33 23.78 -19.96
CA ALA A 193 30.28 24.78 -21.00
C ALA A 193 31.34 24.49 -22.06
N GLU A 194 30.92 24.15 -23.28
CA GLU A 194 31.75 24.31 -24.46
C GLU A 194 31.38 25.61 -25.17
N SER A 195 32.27 26.59 -25.08
CA SER A 195 32.49 27.61 -26.11
C SER A 195 33.75 27.24 -26.89
N PRO A 196 33.77 27.51 -28.19
CA PRO A 196 34.39 28.75 -28.66
C PRO A 196 33.48 29.61 -29.54
#